data_AF-A0A832Q993-F1
#
_entry.id   AF-A0A832Q993-F1
#
_cell.length_a   1.000
_cell.length_b   1.000
_cell.length_c   1.000
_cell.angle_alpha   90.00
_cell.angle_beta   90.00
_cell.angle_gamma   90.00
#
_symmetry.space_group_name_H-M   'P 1'
#
loop_
_entity.id
_entity.type
_entity.pdbx_description
1 polymer ?
#
loop_
_entity_poly.entity_id
_entity_poly.type
_entity_poly.pdbx_seq_one_letter_code
_entity_poly.pdbx_strand_id
1 'polypeptide(L)'
;MSDDSRKALRAQGEQTRREVLGDKYVDAAMHKANDFNGAMQTLLNEYCWGAGWGREGLSRKERSMLNLAMLTALGKQHEVAVHVRGARNNGLSD
;
A
#
# COMPACT_ATOMS: atom_id res chain seq x y z
N MET A 1 5.90 17.83 -10.55
CA MET A 1 4.56 17.22 -10.64
C MET A 1 3.56 18.24 -10.13
N SER A 2 2.48 18.53 -10.87
CA SER A 2 1.51 19.54 -10.44
C SER A 2 0.68 19.05 -9.25
N ASP A 3 0.05 19.97 -8.52
CA ASP A 3 -0.84 19.63 -7.40
C ASP A 3 -2.00 18.73 -7.83
N ASP A 4 -2.52 18.93 -9.05
CA ASP A 4 -3.55 18.08 -9.64
C ASP A 4 -3.07 16.64 -9.83
N SER A 5 -1.85 16.45 -10.32
CA SER A 5 -1.26 15.10 -10.45
C SER A 5 -1.06 14.43 -9.09
N ARG A 6 -0.65 15.19 -8.06
CA ARG A 6 -0.52 14.67 -6.68
C ARG A 6 -1.86 14.24 -6.11
N LYS A 7 -2.91 15.03 -6.34
CA LYS A 7 -4.28 14.72 -5.92
C LYS A 7 -4.80 13.47 -6.61
N ALA A 8 -4.55 13.31 -7.92
CA ALA A 8 -4.93 12.13 -8.68
C ALA A 8 -4.23 10.86 -8.14
N LEU A 9 -2.92 10.92 -7.92
CA LEU A 9 -2.15 9.80 -7.36
C LEU A 9 -2.61 9.42 -5.95
N ARG A 10 -2.96 10.40 -5.11
CA ARG A 10 -3.48 10.14 -3.77
C ARG A 10 -4.81 9.38 -3.82
N ALA A 11 -5.73 9.80 -4.69
CA ALA A 11 -7.02 9.13 -4.86
C ALA A 11 -6.85 7.70 -5.40
N GLN A 12 -6.05 7.54 -6.45
CA GLN A 12 -5.70 6.23 -7.01
C GLN A 12 -5.02 5.33 -5.97
N GLY A 13 -4.14 5.90 -5.17
CA GLY A 13 -3.42 5.18 -4.13
C GLY A 13 -4.32 4.73 -3.00
N GLU A 14 -5.26 5.54 -2.54
CA GLU A 14 -6.25 5.10 -1.55
C GLU A 14 -7.08 3.93 -2.09
N GLN A 15 -7.57 4.02 -3.34
CA GLN A 15 -8.29 2.92 -3.98
C GLN A 15 -7.45 1.64 -4.04
N THR A 16 -6.23 1.74 -4.54
CA THR A 16 -5.27 0.64 -4.60
C THR A 16 -5.01 0.02 -3.22
N ARG A 17 -4.84 0.86 -2.19
CA ARG A 17 -4.61 0.41 -0.82
C ARG A 17 -5.81 -0.37 -0.27
N ARG A 18 -7.04 0.04 -0.61
CA ARG A 18 -8.28 -0.65 -0.23
C ARG A 18 -8.42 -1.99 -0.93
N GLU A 19 -8.11 -2.07 -2.21
CA GLU A 19 -8.10 -3.33 -2.97
C GLU A 19 -7.13 -4.36 -2.34
N VAL A 20 -5.96 -3.89 -1.89
CA VAL A 20 -4.92 -4.78 -1.35
C VAL A 20 -5.15 -5.13 0.12
N LEU A 21 -5.44 -4.16 0.98
CA LEU A 21 -5.49 -4.36 2.43
C LEU A 21 -6.92 -4.46 3.00
N GLY A 22 -7.93 -4.15 2.19
CA GLY A 22 -9.34 -4.13 2.57
C GLY A 22 -9.76 -2.84 3.28
N ASP A 23 -11.03 -2.47 3.10
CA ASP A 23 -11.60 -1.21 3.63
C ASP A 23 -11.41 -1.08 5.14
N LYS A 24 -11.71 -2.14 5.90
CA LYS A 24 -11.56 -2.15 7.37
C LYS A 24 -10.16 -1.75 7.83
N TYR A 25 -9.12 -2.18 7.11
CA TYR A 25 -7.74 -1.83 7.45
C TYR A 25 -7.44 -0.36 7.15
N VAL A 26 -7.88 0.11 5.98
CA VAL A 26 -7.66 1.49 5.53
C VAL A 26 -8.42 2.47 6.41
N ASP A 27 -9.69 2.22 6.69
CA ASP A 27 -10.52 3.07 7.54
C ASP A 27 -9.93 3.16 8.96
N ALA A 28 -9.48 2.03 9.53
CA ALA A 28 -8.82 2.03 10.83
C ALA A 28 -7.52 2.85 10.85
N ALA A 29 -6.75 2.85 9.75
CA ALA A 29 -5.54 3.65 9.63
C ALA A 29 -5.86 5.15 9.47
N MET A 30 -6.88 5.48 8.68
CA MET A 30 -7.31 6.87 8.46
C MET A 30 -7.99 7.46 9.69
N HIS A 31 -8.77 6.69 10.46
CA HIS A 31 -9.35 7.14 11.73
C HIS A 31 -8.31 7.40 12.82
N LYS A 32 -7.15 6.73 12.75
CA LYS A 32 -6.01 6.99 13.64
C LYS A 32 -5.09 8.10 13.13
N ALA A 33 -5.46 8.75 12.02
CA ALA A 33 -4.72 9.89 11.52
C ALA A 33 -4.91 11.08 12.46
N ASN A 34 -3.83 11.79 12.76
CA ASN A 34 -3.78 12.97 13.60
C ASN A 34 -2.76 13.97 13.04
N ASP A 35 -2.58 15.11 13.70
CA ASP A 35 -1.70 16.19 13.24
C ASP A 35 -0.24 15.75 13.04
N PHE A 36 0.20 14.71 13.77
CA PHE A 36 1.55 14.17 13.64
C PHE A 36 1.70 13.23 12.45
N ASN A 37 0.75 12.32 12.21
CA ASN A 37 0.90 11.24 11.23
C ASN A 37 0.03 11.39 9.96
N GLY A 38 -0.83 12.41 9.88
CA GLY A 38 -1.74 12.63 8.75
C GLY A 38 -0.99 12.92 7.44
N ALA A 39 0.09 13.70 7.53
CA ALA A 39 0.99 13.92 6.39
C ALA A 39 1.61 12.61 5.88
N MET A 40 1.88 11.66 6.78
CA MET A 40 2.39 10.34 6.40
C MET A 40 1.32 9.50 5.67
N GLN A 41 0.05 9.52 6.09
CA GLN A 41 -1.02 8.84 5.35
C GLN A 41 -1.18 9.42 3.94
N THR A 42 -1.10 10.74 3.82
CA THR A 42 -1.10 11.45 2.53
C THR A 42 0.05 10.98 1.63
N LEU A 43 1.28 10.94 2.18
CA LEU A 43 2.46 10.50 1.44
C LEU A 43 2.38 9.03 1.03
N LEU A 44 1.91 8.15 1.92
CA LEU A 44 1.72 6.73 1.64
C LEU A 44 0.76 6.52 0.47
N ASN A 45 -0.40 7.19 0.49
CA ASN A 45 -1.38 7.06 -0.57
C ASN A 45 -0.82 7.62 -1.89
N GLU A 46 -0.17 8.77 -1.88
CA GLU A 46 0.38 9.37 -3.11
C GLU A 46 1.53 8.54 -3.71
N TYR A 47 2.54 8.22 -2.92
CA TYR A 47 3.79 7.66 -3.44
C TYR A 47 3.81 6.13 -3.42
N CYS A 48 3.54 5.51 -2.27
CA CYS A 48 3.62 4.06 -2.16
C CYS A 48 2.50 3.41 -2.96
N TRP A 49 1.25 3.84 -2.73
CA TRP A 49 0.09 3.19 -3.32
C TRP A 49 -0.24 3.72 -4.72
N GLY A 50 -0.21 5.03 -4.92
CA GLY A 50 -0.47 5.67 -6.21
C GLY A 50 0.67 5.41 -7.20
N ALA A 51 1.83 6.02 -6.96
CA ALA A 51 2.95 5.94 -7.90
C ALA A 51 3.63 4.55 -7.92
N GLY A 52 3.81 3.93 -6.76
CA GLY A 52 4.50 2.64 -6.63
C GLY A 52 3.65 1.47 -7.08
N TRP A 53 2.55 1.21 -6.37
CA TRP A 53 1.65 0.09 -6.62
C TRP A 53 0.75 0.30 -7.84
N GLY A 54 0.35 1.54 -8.16
CA GLY A 54 -0.49 1.86 -9.31
C GLY A 54 0.22 1.86 -10.67
N ARG A 55 1.55 1.65 -10.69
CA ARG A 55 2.33 1.55 -11.93
C ARG A 55 2.02 0.25 -12.68
N GLU A 56 2.04 0.30 -14.00
CA GLU A 56 1.91 -0.88 -14.86
C GLU A 56 3.19 -1.73 -14.89
N GLY A 57 3.13 -2.91 -15.52
CA GLY A 57 4.28 -3.80 -15.78
C GLY A 57 4.52 -4.91 -14.75
N LEU A 58 4.01 -4.78 -13.52
CA LEU A 58 3.99 -5.88 -12.54
C LEU A 58 2.58 -6.05 -11.98
N SER A 59 2.10 -7.28 -11.98
CA SER A 59 0.84 -7.66 -11.35
C SER A 59 0.89 -7.45 -9.84
N ARG A 60 -0.28 -7.36 -9.21
CA ARG A 60 -0.42 -7.27 -7.75
C ARG A 60 0.22 -8.48 -7.03
N LYS A 61 0.12 -9.67 -7.62
CA LYS A 61 0.71 -10.91 -7.10
C LYS A 61 2.25 -10.82 -7.11
N GLU A 62 2.85 -10.42 -8.22
CA GLU A 62 4.31 -10.22 -8.32
C GLU A 62 4.82 -9.17 -7.35
N ARG A 63 4.14 -8.02 -7.24
CA ARG A 63 4.49 -6.98 -6.26
C ARG A 63 4.45 -7.49 -4.83
N SER A 64 3.45 -8.30 -4.50
CA SER A 64 3.33 -8.89 -3.17
C SER A 64 4.46 -9.88 -2.87
N MET A 65 4.83 -10.72 -3.84
CA MET A 65 5.97 -11.65 -3.70
C MET A 65 7.29 -10.91 -3.50
N LEU A 66 7.55 -9.87 -4.31
CA LEU A 66 8.75 -9.04 -4.18
C LEU A 66 8.79 -8.33 -2.82
N ASN A 67 7.66 -7.80 -2.36
CA ASN A 67 7.60 -7.10 -1.08
C ASN A 67 7.90 -8.06 0.10
N LEU A 68 7.34 -9.27 0.08
CA LEU A 68 7.64 -10.30 1.08
C LEU A 68 9.12 -10.72 1.06
N ALA A 69 9.72 -10.89 -0.13
CA ALA A 69 11.14 -11.19 -0.27
C ALA A 69 12.02 -10.08 0.31
N MET A 70 11.72 -8.81 -0.01
CA MET A 70 12.45 -7.65 0.50
C MET A 70 12.33 -7.51 2.02
N LEU A 71 11.12 -7.63 2.58
CA LEU A 71 10.92 -7.57 4.02
C LEU A 71 11.70 -8.66 4.76
N THR A 72 11.69 -9.88 4.22
CA THR A 72 12.42 -11.02 4.79
C THR A 72 13.91 -10.76 4.76
N ALA A 73 14.46 -10.33 3.62
CA ALA A 73 15.88 -10.02 3.48
C ALA A 73 16.34 -8.86 4.39
N LEU A 74 15.48 -7.86 4.61
CA LEU A 74 15.77 -6.70 5.46
C LEU A 74 15.51 -6.96 6.97
N GLY A 75 15.15 -8.17 7.36
CA GLY A 75 14.85 -8.52 8.76
C GLY A 75 13.59 -7.82 9.31
N LYS A 76 12.65 -7.41 8.46
CA LYS A 76 11.40 -6.72 8.84
C LYS A 76 10.28 -7.70 9.11
N GLN A 77 10.56 -8.70 9.95
CA GLN A 77 9.63 -9.80 10.23
C GLN A 77 8.27 -9.34 10.79
N HIS A 78 8.23 -8.24 11.55
CA HIS A 78 6.98 -7.68 12.08
C HIS A 78 6.01 -7.19 11.00
N GLU A 79 6.48 -6.87 9.79
CA GLU A 79 5.65 -6.45 8.66
C GLU A 79 5.16 -7.64 7.81
N VAL A 80 5.79 -8.81 7.93
CA VAL A 80 5.49 -9.97 7.07
C VAL A 80 4.02 -10.39 7.22
N ALA A 81 3.50 -10.42 8.44
CA ALA A 81 2.11 -10.84 8.67
C ALA A 81 1.08 -9.96 7.96
N VAL A 82 1.28 -8.64 7.92
CA VAL A 82 0.35 -7.74 7.20
C VAL A 82 0.50 -7.87 5.70
N HIS A 83 1.71 -8.08 5.19
CA HIS A 83 1.95 -8.24 3.75
C HIS A 83 1.54 -9.60 3.21
N VAL A 84 1.55 -10.67 4.02
CA VAL A 84 0.96 -11.97 3.64
C VAL A 84 -0.55 -11.86 3.45
N ARG A 85 -1.26 -11.14 4.33
CA ARG A 85 -2.71 -10.89 4.16
C ARG A 85 -2.99 -10.15 2.86
N GLY A 86 -2.25 -9.09 2.57
CA GLY A 86 -2.37 -8.37 1.31
C GLY A 86 -2.03 -9.22 0.09
N ALA A 87 -1.02 -10.09 0.20
CA ALA A 87 -0.64 -11.00 -0.87
C ALA A 87 -1.75 -12.01 -1.21
N ARG A 88 -2.43 -12.56 -0.20
CA ARG A 88 -3.59 -13.45 -0.40
C ARG A 88 -4.76 -12.74 -1.08
N ASN A 89 -5.07 -11.51 -0.70
CA ASN A 89 -6.09 -10.69 -1.38
C ASN A 89 -5.73 -10.45 -2.85
N ASN A 90 -4.44 -10.38 -3.16
CA ASN A 90 -3.91 -10.25 -4.52
C ASN A 90 -3.81 -11.59 -5.29
N GLY A 91 -4.35 -12.69 -4.76
CA GLY A 91 -4.38 -14.00 -5.42
C GLY A 91 -3.09 -14.83 -5.26
N LEU A 92 -2.25 -14.51 -4.27
CA LEU A 92 -1.16 -15.41 -3.87
C LEU A 92 -1.75 -16.55 -3.03
N SER A 93 -1.53 -17.79 -3.47
CA SER A 93 -1.88 -19.00 -2.74
C SER A 93 -0.62 -19.72 -2.29
N ASP A 94 -0.79 -20.63 -1.32
CA ASP A 94 0.24 -21.62 -0.95
C ASP A 94 0.43 -22.64 -2.09
#